data_AF-A0A966EVT1-F1
#
_entry.id   AF-A0A966EVT1-F1
#
_cell.length_a   1.000
_cell.length_b   1.000
_cell.length_c   1.000
_cell.angle_alpha   90.00
_cell.angle_beta   90.00
_cell.angle_gamma   90.00
#
_symmetry.space_group_name_H-M   'P 1'
#
loop_
_entity.id
_entity.type
_entity.pdbx_description
1 polymer ?
#
loop_
_entity_poly.entity_id
_entity_poly.type
_entity_poly.pdbx_seq_one_letter_code
_entity_poly.pdbx_strand_id
1 'polypeptide(L)'
;MIKRITVEQLRLGMFIHELGCAWMDHPFWRKTFLLDEPKDLQIILSAQIKWIKIDTAQGLDVANASVADVGGDEDRESVTETVAITPAQDAPVAKTAQRRSVSQEAAQAVKICAKSKQAVASMFGEARMGRALNCDDALPLVEE
;
A
#
# COMPACT_ATOMS: atom_id res chain seq x y z
N MET A 1 11.85 7.05 16.10
CA MET A 1 11.78 8.25 15.23
C MET A 1 11.83 7.75 13.80
N ILE A 2 10.94 8.21 12.93
CA ILE A 2 10.87 7.71 11.55
C ILE A 2 11.80 8.53 10.66
N LYS A 3 12.71 7.86 9.94
CA LYS A 3 13.69 8.47 9.03
C LYS A 3 13.61 7.83 7.65
N ARG A 4 13.62 8.64 6.59
CA ARG A 4 13.68 8.16 5.21
C ARG A 4 15.14 7.97 4.80
N ILE A 5 15.44 6.80 4.25
CA ILE A 5 16.78 6.39 3.80
C ILE A 5 16.72 5.85 2.37
N THR A 6 17.87 5.84 1.69
CA THR A 6 18.02 5.13 0.42
C THR A 6 18.31 3.66 0.67
N VAL A 7 18.09 2.81 -0.35
CA VAL A 7 18.33 1.35 -0.22
C VAL A 7 19.80 1.04 0.05
N GLU A 8 20.71 1.87 -0.46
CA GLU A 8 22.17 1.73 -0.24
C GLU A 8 22.58 1.87 1.24
N GLN A 9 21.76 2.57 2.04
CA GLN A 9 22.00 2.79 3.46
C GLN A 9 21.41 1.68 4.33
N LEU A 10 20.63 0.75 3.75
CA LEU A 10 19.94 -0.31 4.47
C LEU A 10 20.93 -1.36 4.98
N ARG A 11 20.76 -1.74 6.25
CA ARG A 11 21.58 -2.79 6.90
C ARG A 11 20.73 -3.68 7.77
N LEU A 12 21.24 -4.87 8.05
CA LEU A 12 20.62 -5.79 9.01
C LEU A 12 20.53 -5.14 10.40
N GLY A 13 19.42 -5.41 11.08
CA GLY A 13 19.03 -4.86 12.37
C GLY A 13 18.31 -3.50 12.31
N MET A 14 18.04 -2.96 11.12
CA MET A 14 17.19 -1.78 10.97
C MET A 14 15.70 -2.17 11.05
N PHE A 15 14.89 -1.35 11.72
CA PHE A 15 13.45 -1.56 11.76
C PHE A 15 12.78 -0.83 10.58
N ILE A 16 12.18 -1.58 9.66
CA ILE A 16 11.48 -1.01 8.50
C ILE A 16 10.08 -0.60 8.93
N HIS A 17 9.76 0.67 8.70
CA HIS A 17 8.43 1.22 8.92
C HIS A 17 7.58 1.19 7.65
N GLU A 18 8.18 1.51 6.50
CA GLU A 18 7.47 1.57 5.21
C GLU A 18 8.45 1.42 4.04
N LEU A 19 8.09 0.62 3.03
CA LEU A 19 8.81 0.55 1.76
C LEU A 19 8.16 1.50 0.75
N GLY A 20 8.97 2.24 0.01
CA GLY A 20 8.52 3.19 -1.01
C GLY A 20 8.08 2.54 -2.34
N CYS A 21 7.38 1.41 -2.29
CA CYS A 21 6.81 0.71 -3.44
C CYS A 21 5.29 0.68 -3.38
N ALA A 22 4.64 0.39 -4.53
CA ALA A 22 3.21 0.09 -4.53
C ALA A 22 2.96 -1.19 -3.71
N TRP A 23 1.84 -1.25 -3.00
CA TRP A 23 1.51 -2.40 -2.14
C TRP A 23 1.48 -3.74 -2.90
N MET A 24 1.07 -3.74 -4.18
CA MET A 24 1.10 -4.94 -5.02
C MET A 24 2.53 -5.40 -5.36
N ASP A 25 3.48 -4.47 -5.41
CA ASP A 25 4.90 -4.75 -5.64
C ASP A 25 5.66 -4.93 -4.31
N HIS A 26 4.94 -5.04 -3.20
CA HIS A 26 5.55 -5.17 -1.89
C HIS A 26 6.06 -6.60 -1.72
N PRO A 27 7.38 -6.81 -1.59
CA PRO A 27 7.94 -8.16 -1.51
C PRO A 27 7.59 -8.92 -0.22
N PHE A 28 6.96 -8.25 0.73
CA PHE A 28 6.55 -8.82 2.02
C PHE A 28 5.04 -8.64 2.26
N TRP A 29 4.43 -9.63 2.88
CA TRP A 29 3.06 -9.54 3.40
C TRP A 29 2.90 -8.62 4.63
N ARG A 30 4.00 -8.16 5.26
CA ARG A 30 4.00 -7.30 6.47
C ARG A 30 4.46 -5.89 6.12
N LYS A 31 3.77 -4.86 6.66
CA LYS A 31 4.11 -3.43 6.46
C LYS A 31 5.34 -2.97 7.24
N THR A 32 5.47 -3.43 8.48
CA THR A 32 6.53 -3.02 9.41
C THR A 32 7.20 -4.26 9.97
N PHE A 33 8.52 -4.33 9.95
CA PHE A 33 9.27 -5.48 10.48
C PHE A 33 10.73 -5.12 10.76
N LEU A 34 11.35 -5.88 11.65
CA LEU A 34 12.79 -5.82 11.87
C LEU A 34 13.51 -6.56 10.74
N LEU A 35 14.50 -5.94 10.11
CA LEU A 35 15.29 -6.57 9.07
C LEU A 35 16.41 -7.40 9.70
N ASP A 36 16.13 -8.63 10.12
CA ASP A 36 17.10 -9.52 10.77
C ASP A 36 17.72 -10.55 9.81
N GLU A 37 16.97 -11.00 8.79
CA GLU A 37 17.42 -12.04 7.87
C GLU A 37 18.14 -11.46 6.63
N PRO A 38 19.32 -11.99 6.24
CA PRO A 38 20.03 -11.56 5.03
C PRO A 38 19.26 -11.83 3.74
N LYS A 39 18.33 -12.79 3.74
CA LYS A 39 17.45 -13.06 2.58
C LYS A 39 16.50 -11.89 2.33
N ASP A 40 15.92 -11.33 3.38
CA ASP A 40 14.99 -10.20 3.28
C ASP A 40 15.70 -8.95 2.72
N LEU A 41 16.97 -8.74 3.12
CA LEU A 41 17.80 -7.67 2.55
C LEU A 41 18.01 -7.85 1.04
N GLN A 42 18.31 -9.07 0.58
CA GLN A 42 18.48 -9.37 -0.85
C GLN A 42 17.18 -9.14 -1.63
N ILE A 43 16.04 -9.53 -1.06
CA ILE A 43 14.74 -9.29 -1.67
C ILE A 43 14.50 -7.79 -1.86
N ILE A 44 14.77 -6.97 -0.83
CA ILE A 44 14.63 -5.51 -0.90
C ILE A 44 15.56 -4.89 -1.94
N LEU A 45 16.78 -5.41 -2.08
CA LEU A 45 17.73 -4.94 -3.10
C LEU A 45 17.30 -5.33 -4.52
N SER A 46 16.67 -6.49 -4.68
CA SER A 46 16.15 -6.96 -5.97
C SER A 46 14.86 -6.24 -6.38
N ALA A 47 14.05 -5.84 -5.41
CA ALA A 47 12.91 -4.96 -5.63
C ALA A 47 13.46 -3.57 -5.90
N GLN A 48 13.19 -2.98 -7.08
CA GLN A 48 13.69 -1.65 -7.46
C GLN A 48 13.01 -0.51 -6.66
N ILE A 49 13.17 -0.54 -5.33
CA ILE A 49 12.58 0.39 -4.36
C ILE A 49 13.46 1.65 -4.32
N LYS A 50 12.86 2.83 -4.44
CA LYS A 50 13.61 4.09 -4.47
C LYS A 50 13.98 4.62 -3.09
N TRP A 51 13.15 4.34 -2.08
CA TRP A 51 13.32 4.87 -0.73
C TRP A 51 12.63 3.97 0.29
N ILE A 52 13.11 4.01 1.53
CA ILE A 52 12.60 3.21 2.65
C ILE A 52 12.50 4.12 3.87
N LYS A 53 11.46 3.98 4.68
CA LYS A 53 11.38 4.60 6.01
C LYS A 53 11.75 3.57 7.06
N ILE A 54 12.68 3.93 7.94
CA ILE A 54 13.09 3.13 9.09
C ILE A 54 12.67 3.81 10.40
N ASP A 55 12.42 3.03 11.44
CA ASP A 55 12.24 3.55 12.80
C ASP A 55 13.53 3.37 13.61
N THR A 56 14.22 4.47 13.87
CA THR A 56 15.47 4.50 14.64
C THR A 56 15.26 4.31 16.15
N ALA A 57 14.01 4.33 16.63
CA ALA A 57 13.72 4.00 18.03
C ALA A 57 13.64 2.49 18.28
N GLN A 58 13.37 1.71 17.23
CA GLN A 58 13.15 0.25 17.33
C GLN A 58 14.26 -0.58 16.67
N GLY A 59 15.20 0.04 15.96
CA GLY A 59 16.30 -0.64 15.29
C GLY A 59 17.54 0.23 15.12
N LEU A 60 18.55 -0.32 14.45
CA LEU A 60 19.80 0.39 14.16
C LEU A 60 19.56 1.61 13.26
N ASP A 61 20.29 2.70 13.51
CA ASP A 61 20.34 3.87 12.63
C ASP A 61 21.46 3.71 11.59
N VAL A 62 21.38 4.53 10.54
CA VAL A 62 22.39 4.61 9.48
C VAL A 62 23.71 5.08 10.08
N ALA A 63 24.80 4.35 9.82
CA ALA A 63 26.14 4.76 10.20
C ALA A 63 26.48 6.09 9.51
N ASN A 64 26.66 7.13 10.32
CA ASN A 64 26.71 8.52 9.93
C ASN A 64 27.80 8.81 8.87
N ALA A 65 27.39 9.04 7.62
CA ALA A 65 28.03 9.98 6.73
C ALA A 65 26.96 11.00 6.36
N SER A 66 27.12 12.22 6.87
CA SER A 66 26.29 13.39 6.56
C SER A 66 25.99 13.47 5.06
N VAL A 67 24.76 13.15 4.67
CA VAL A 67 24.16 13.65 3.44
C VAL A 67 22.91 14.42 3.85
N ALA A 68 23.11 15.74 3.87
CA ALA A 68 22.14 16.81 3.71
C ALA A 68 20.69 16.50 4.11
N ASP A 69 20.30 17.12 5.22
CA ASP A 69 19.10 17.95 5.27
C ASP A 69 18.69 18.43 3.87
N VAL A 70 17.66 17.79 3.31
CA VAL A 70 16.82 18.41 2.28
C VAL A 70 15.46 18.58 2.95
N GLY A 71 15.36 19.72 3.63
CA GLY A 71 14.11 20.44 3.87
C GLY A 71 13.11 19.72 4.76
N GLY A 72 13.13 20.08 6.04
CA GLY A 72 11.85 20.42 6.65
C GLY A 72 11.25 21.59 5.89
N ASP A 73 10.01 21.47 5.43
CA ASP A 73 8.92 22.34 5.86
C ASP A 73 7.58 21.83 5.31
N GLU A 74 6.62 21.74 6.24
CA GLU A 74 5.21 22.10 6.08
C GLU A 74 4.38 21.45 4.97
N ASP A 75 3.60 20.43 5.35
CA ASP A 75 2.30 20.14 4.71
C ASP A 75 1.19 20.07 5.77
N ARG A 76 0.96 21.23 6.36
CA ARG A 76 -0.32 21.60 6.97
C ARG A 76 -0.76 22.92 6.34
N GLU A 77 -1.44 22.87 5.20
CA GLU A 77 -2.44 23.85 4.70
C GLU A 77 -2.83 23.42 3.27
N SER A 78 -4.10 23.12 2.96
CA SER A 78 -5.27 23.98 2.96
C SER A 78 -5.12 25.22 2.04
N VAL A 79 -5.75 25.09 0.86
CA VAL A 79 -6.43 26.13 0.04
C VAL A 79 -5.61 26.95 -0.97
N THR A 80 -6.22 27.04 -2.17
CA THR A 80 -6.12 28.09 -3.24
C THR A 80 -4.80 28.21 -4.01
N GLU A 81 -4.73 28.50 -5.31
CA GLU A 81 -5.62 28.52 -6.48
C GLU A 81 -4.71 29.02 -7.63
N THR A 82 -4.94 28.55 -8.87
CA THR A 82 -4.49 29.14 -10.17
C THR A 82 -2.96 29.15 -10.48
N VAL A 83 -2.47 28.73 -11.65
CA VAL A 83 -2.71 29.25 -13.02
C VAL A 83 -2.27 28.24 -14.13
N ALA A 84 -3.11 28.14 -15.19
CA ALA A 84 -2.88 27.78 -16.63
C ALA A 84 -2.26 26.40 -17.01
N ILE A 85 -2.99 25.37 -17.48
CA ILE A 85 -3.60 25.09 -18.82
C ILE A 85 -2.53 25.12 -19.96
N THR A 86 -2.16 24.06 -20.73
CA THR A 86 -2.94 23.11 -21.59
C THR A 86 -1.97 22.06 -22.26
N PRO A 87 -2.40 21.08 -23.09
CA PRO A 87 -2.87 19.73 -22.75
C PRO A 87 -2.00 18.58 -23.30
N ALA A 88 -2.02 17.41 -22.65
CA ALA A 88 -1.82 16.13 -23.32
C ALA A 88 -2.91 15.18 -22.80
N GLN A 89 -3.89 14.93 -23.66
CA GLN A 89 -5.00 14.02 -23.44
C GLN A 89 -4.50 12.58 -23.54
N ASP A 90 -4.63 11.83 -22.44
CA ASP A 90 -5.10 10.43 -22.37
C ASP A 90 -4.60 9.81 -21.06
N ALA A 91 -5.30 10.11 -19.97
CA ALA A 91 -5.23 9.33 -18.74
C ALA A 91 -6.65 9.21 -18.17
N PRO A 92 -7.13 7.98 -17.88
CA PRO A 92 -8.45 7.81 -17.29
C PRO A 92 -8.47 8.50 -15.93
N VAL A 93 -9.53 9.28 -15.70
CA VAL A 93 -9.77 10.05 -14.49
C VAL A 93 -9.72 9.10 -13.29
N ALA A 94 -8.64 9.15 -12.52
CA ALA A 94 -8.53 8.45 -11.26
C ALA A 94 -9.60 9.04 -10.33
N LYS A 95 -10.69 8.27 -10.10
CA LYS A 95 -11.74 8.62 -9.14
C LYS A 95 -11.05 8.88 -7.81
N THR A 96 -11.06 10.14 -7.36
CA THR A 96 -10.45 10.53 -6.10
C THR A 96 -11.28 9.88 -4.98
N ALA A 97 -10.79 8.77 -4.42
CA ALA A 97 -11.48 8.10 -3.33
C ALA A 97 -11.59 9.07 -2.15
N GLN A 98 -12.83 9.38 -1.75
CA GLN A 98 -13.09 10.25 -0.60
C GLN A 98 -12.56 9.59 0.68
N ARG A 99 -11.87 10.36 1.52
CA ARG A 99 -11.42 9.86 2.83
C ARG A 99 -12.63 9.53 3.71
N ARG A 100 -12.73 8.28 4.13
CA ARG A 100 -13.76 7.76 5.04
C ARG A 100 -13.14 7.38 6.38
N SER A 101 -13.97 7.34 7.43
CA SER A 101 -13.50 6.92 8.76
C SER A 101 -13.29 5.41 8.83
N VAL A 102 -12.36 4.96 9.68
CA VAL A 102 -12.08 3.52 9.88
C VAL A 102 -13.34 2.74 10.29
N SER A 103 -14.22 3.33 11.09
CA SER A 103 -15.49 2.69 11.47
C SER A 103 -16.44 2.48 10.28
N GLN A 104 -16.44 3.42 9.32
CA GLN A 104 -17.26 3.28 8.10
C GLN A 104 -16.66 2.24 7.16
N GLU A 105 -15.34 2.22 7.00
CA GLU A 105 -14.63 1.19 6.23
C GLU A 105 -14.85 -0.20 6.81
N ALA A 106 -14.76 -0.36 8.13
CA ALA A 106 -15.02 -1.64 8.80
C ALA A 106 -16.48 -2.10 8.59
N ALA A 107 -17.45 -1.20 8.71
CA ALA A 107 -18.85 -1.51 8.48
C ALA A 107 -19.13 -1.91 7.01
N GLN A 108 -18.45 -1.26 6.05
CA GLN A 108 -18.54 -1.63 4.64
C GLN A 108 -17.89 -2.98 4.36
N ALA A 109 -16.70 -3.24 4.90
CA ALA A 109 -16.00 -4.52 4.75
C ALA A 109 -16.85 -5.70 5.23
N VAL A 110 -17.53 -5.57 6.39
CA VAL A 110 -18.44 -6.60 6.90
C VAL A 110 -19.58 -6.89 5.91
N LYS A 111 -20.15 -5.86 5.28
CA LYS A 111 -21.22 -6.02 4.28
C LYS A 111 -20.70 -6.72 3.02
N ILE A 112 -19.53 -6.32 2.53
CA ILE A 112 -18.89 -6.95 1.36
C ILE A 112 -18.64 -8.43 1.65
N CYS A 113 -18.01 -8.75 2.79
CA CYS A 113 -17.76 -10.14 3.18
C CYS A 113 -19.04 -11.00 3.26
N ALA A 114 -20.13 -10.44 3.80
CA ALA A 114 -21.41 -11.13 3.86
C ALA A 114 -21.98 -11.41 2.45
N LYS A 115 -21.94 -10.42 1.56
CA LYS A 115 -22.41 -10.52 0.17
C LYS A 115 -21.55 -11.52 -0.63
N SER A 116 -20.22 -11.47 -0.48
CA SER A 116 -19.29 -12.44 -1.09
C SER A 116 -19.60 -13.87 -0.66
N LYS A 117 -19.84 -14.10 0.64
CA LYS A 117 -20.17 -15.43 1.16
C LYS A 117 -21.46 -15.97 0.53
N GLN A 118 -22.47 -15.13 0.36
CA GLN A 118 -23.73 -15.52 -0.27
C GLN A 118 -23.54 -15.88 -1.75
N ALA A 119 -22.83 -15.04 -2.51
CA ALA A 119 -22.56 -15.27 -3.93
C ALA A 119 -21.82 -16.60 -4.14
N VAL A 120 -20.74 -16.84 -3.36
CA VAL A 120 -19.97 -18.10 -3.42
C VAL A 120 -20.84 -19.30 -3.05
N ALA A 121 -21.64 -19.20 -1.97
CA ALA A 121 -22.53 -20.30 -1.59
C ALA A 121 -23.56 -20.64 -2.68
N SER A 122 -24.07 -19.62 -3.40
CA SER A 122 -24.98 -19.82 -4.54
C SER A 122 -24.29 -20.54 -5.69
N MET A 123 -23.11 -20.07 -6.10
CA MET A 123 -22.32 -20.69 -7.17
C MET A 123 -22.02 -22.18 -6.89
N PHE A 124 -21.62 -22.51 -5.66
CA PHE A 124 -21.41 -23.92 -5.28
C PHE A 124 -22.72 -24.71 -5.23
N GLY A 125 -23.84 -24.06 -4.90
CA GLY A 125 -25.17 -24.65 -5.00
C GLY A 125 -25.55 -25.04 -6.43
N GLU A 126 -25.29 -24.16 -7.40
CA GLU A 126 -25.48 -24.40 -8.83
C GLU A 126 -24.59 -25.53 -9.35
N ALA A 127 -23.30 -25.49 -9.00
CA ALA A 127 -22.32 -26.51 -9.35
C ALA A 127 -22.76 -27.89 -8.87
N ARG A 128 -23.22 -27.97 -7.60
CA ARG A 128 -23.72 -29.21 -7.00
C ARG A 128 -24.95 -29.75 -7.71
N MET A 129 -25.79 -28.89 -8.28
CA MET A 129 -26.97 -29.28 -9.05
C MET A 129 -26.65 -29.56 -10.53
N GLY A 130 -25.37 -29.56 -10.93
CA GLY A 130 -24.94 -29.80 -12.31
C GLY A 130 -25.30 -28.66 -13.28
N ARG A 131 -25.60 -27.46 -12.75
CA ARG A 131 -25.86 -26.26 -13.55
C ARG A 131 -24.54 -25.58 -13.90
N ALA A 132 -24.55 -24.82 -15.00
CA ALA A 132 -23.44 -23.92 -15.31
C ALA A 132 -23.27 -22.88 -14.18
N LEU A 133 -22.03 -22.60 -13.81
CA LEU A 133 -21.70 -21.60 -12.79
C LEU A 133 -22.07 -20.20 -13.29
N ASN A 134 -22.93 -19.49 -12.56
CA ASN A 134 -23.18 -18.08 -12.81
C ASN A 134 -22.24 -17.20 -11.95
N CYS A 135 -21.43 -16.36 -12.60
CA CYS A 135 -20.50 -15.44 -11.93
C CYS A 135 -21.01 -14.00 -11.81
N ASP A 136 -22.20 -13.70 -12.34
CA ASP A 136 -22.71 -12.33 -12.49
C ASP A 136 -22.85 -11.62 -11.13
N ASP A 137 -23.26 -12.35 -10.09
CA ASP A 137 -23.42 -11.80 -8.73
C ASP A 137 -22.07 -11.53 -8.03
N ALA A 138 -20.99 -12.16 -8.50
CA ALA A 138 -19.66 -12.03 -7.92
C ALA A 138 -18.84 -10.89 -8.54
N LEU A 139 -19.10 -10.53 -9.81
CA LEU A 139 -18.35 -9.49 -10.52
C LEU A 139 -18.41 -8.10 -9.84
N PRO A 140 -19.58 -7.61 -9.36
CA PRO A 140 -19.68 -6.30 -8.73
C PRO A 140 -18.89 -6.16 -7.43
N LEU A 141 -18.55 -7.28 -6.77
CA LEU A 141 -17.80 -7.27 -5.51
C LEU A 141 -16.33 -6.85 -5.67
N VAL A 142 -15.81 -6.88 -6.90
CA VAL A 142 -14.42 -6.49 -7.21
C VAL A 142 -14.28 -4.97 -7.33
N GLU A 143 -15.39 -4.27 -7.60
CA GLU A 143 -15.43 -2.82 -7.78
C GLU A 143 -15.82 -2.05 -6.50
N GLU A 144 -16.23 -2.76 -5.44
CA GLU A 144 -16.63 -2.20 -4.12
C GLU A 144 -15.46 -2.08 -3.13
#